data_AF-A0A0X3P5B9-F1
#
_entry.id   AF-A0A0X3P5B9-F1
#
_cell.length_a   1.000
_cell.length_b   1.000
_cell.length_c   1.000
_cell.angle_alpha   90.00
_cell.angle_beta   90.00
_cell.angle_gamma   90.00
#
_symmetry.space_group_name_H-M   'P 1'
#
loop_
_entity.id
_entity.type
_entity.pdbx_description
1 polymer ?
#
loop_
_entity_poly.entity_id
_entity_poly.type
_entity_poly.pdbx_seq_one_letter_code
_entity_poly.pdbx_strand_id
1 'polypeptide(L)'
;CVMAPSTVAGCLKAHIITVMSANDGAVIKALGADAASEIIETESLCFNCHKTGVTRLLLTRIPNFREVIVASFSCPHCGFENRTVDPAGTVKDKGNLFVLDVRSKRDLNRRILHPDHSEIRIPSLDSSFPISTGSVTTVEGAITHIINNLNELQPERKVADPKQAELIDEFIEKLKKLLTVETHFTLELDDPSGNGYIENLRAPLNDPQLKYTQYVRTPEQNEKLGYQAEEQTEPVQEDASNLKDTVSVFQVQCPNCHSNCPTNMKIVGMFFSVILFFCILSEFPLLPLWINK
;
A
#
# COMPACT_ATOMS: atom_id res chain seq x y z
N CYS A 1 -17.91 -11.87 21.84
CA CYS A 1 -17.46 -10.68 21.08
C CYS A 1 -16.92 -11.13 19.73
N VAL A 2 -17.75 -11.07 18.69
CA VAL A 2 -17.33 -11.31 17.31
C VAL A 2 -16.61 -10.03 16.86
N MET A 3 -15.30 -10.10 16.63
CA MET A 3 -14.56 -8.97 16.07
C MET A 3 -14.92 -8.81 14.59
N ALA A 4 -15.05 -7.57 14.12
CA ALA A 4 -15.40 -7.26 12.75
C ALA A 4 -14.35 -7.82 11.75
N PRO A 5 -14.74 -8.19 10.51
CA PRO A 5 -13.83 -8.74 9.50
C PRO A 5 -12.63 -7.82 9.17
N SER A 6 -12.80 -6.51 9.31
CA SER A 6 -11.76 -5.49 9.07
C SER A 6 -10.64 -5.51 10.11
N THR A 7 -10.94 -5.85 11.37
CA THR A 7 -9.93 -5.96 12.45
C THR A 7 -9.07 -7.21 12.27
N VAL A 8 -9.62 -8.24 11.63
CA VAL A 8 -8.97 -9.52 11.38
C VAL A 8 -7.90 -9.41 10.29
N ALA A 9 -8.21 -8.72 9.18
CA ALA A 9 -7.25 -8.44 8.11
C ALA A 9 -6.09 -7.54 8.57
N GLY A 10 -6.39 -6.50 9.38
CA GLY A 10 -5.36 -5.63 9.98
C GLY A 10 -4.42 -6.38 10.93
N CYS A 11 -4.94 -7.33 11.72
CA CYS A 11 -4.12 -8.20 12.57
C CYS A 11 -3.24 -9.16 11.76
N LEU A 12 -3.73 -9.71 10.65
CA LEU A 12 -2.90 -10.57 9.77
C LEU A 12 -1.76 -9.76 9.15
N LYS A 13 -2.02 -8.52 8.72
CA LYS A 13 -1.01 -7.59 8.19
C LYS A 13 0.05 -7.24 9.24
N ALA A 14 -0.37 -6.91 10.46
CA ALA A 14 0.55 -6.68 11.58
C ALA A 14 1.34 -7.95 11.95
N HIS A 15 0.71 -9.13 11.92
CA HIS A 15 1.39 -10.38 12.24
C HIS A 15 2.37 -10.81 11.15
N ILE A 16 2.04 -10.62 9.87
CA ILE A 16 2.96 -10.84 8.73
C ILE A 16 4.15 -9.89 8.84
N ILE A 17 3.94 -8.59 9.06
CA ILE A 17 5.02 -7.61 9.25
C ILE A 17 5.87 -7.94 10.51
N THR A 18 5.24 -8.40 11.59
CA THR A 18 5.94 -8.79 12.83
C THR A 18 6.73 -10.09 12.65
N VAL A 19 6.19 -11.08 11.93
CA VAL A 19 6.89 -12.32 11.58
C VAL A 19 8.06 -12.03 10.64
N MET A 20 7.92 -11.05 9.73
CA MET A 20 9.02 -10.53 8.90
C MET A 20 10.12 -9.84 9.73
N SER A 21 9.79 -9.29 10.92
CA SER A 21 10.75 -8.61 11.80
C SER A 21 11.33 -9.50 12.91
N ALA A 22 10.68 -10.64 13.24
CA ALA A 22 11.06 -11.51 14.35
C ALA A 22 11.92 -12.72 13.95
N ASN A 23 11.95 -13.08 12.67
CA ASN A 23 12.86 -14.13 12.18
C ASN A 23 14.24 -13.53 11.88
N ASP A 24 15.09 -13.53 12.89
CA ASP A 24 16.55 -13.45 12.74
C ASP A 24 17.01 -14.51 11.71
N GLY A 25 17.21 -14.09 10.45
CA GLY A 25 17.92 -14.86 9.44
C GLY A 25 17.26 -15.02 8.07
N ALA A 26 15.97 -14.68 7.89
CA ALA A 26 15.33 -14.74 6.57
C ALA A 26 15.35 -13.36 5.90
N VAL A 27 16.54 -12.92 5.47
CA VAL A 27 16.67 -11.80 4.53
C VAL A 27 15.91 -12.20 3.25
N ILE A 28 14.73 -11.64 3.04
CA ILE A 28 14.04 -11.71 1.76
C ILE A 28 14.98 -11.06 0.75
N LYS A 29 15.69 -11.89 -0.03
CA LYS A 29 16.57 -11.39 -1.09
C LYS A 29 15.71 -10.62 -2.09
N ALA A 30 16.11 -9.39 -2.39
CA ALA A 30 15.58 -8.66 -3.52
C ALA A 30 15.70 -9.55 -4.76
N LEU A 31 14.58 -9.81 -5.44
CA LEU A 31 14.55 -10.65 -6.63
C LEU A 31 15.40 -9.97 -7.72
N GLY A 32 16.56 -10.55 -8.01
CA GLY A 32 17.30 -10.26 -9.23
C GLY A 32 16.46 -10.69 -10.45
N ALA A 33 16.70 -10.07 -11.60
CA ALA A 33 15.87 -10.18 -12.80
C ALA A 33 15.63 -11.62 -13.33
N ASP A 34 16.36 -12.62 -12.83
CA ASP A 34 16.29 -14.04 -13.26
C ASP A 34 16.08 -15.04 -12.09
N ALA A 35 15.67 -14.58 -10.90
CA ALA A 35 15.40 -15.50 -9.78
C ALA A 35 13.99 -16.10 -9.90
N ALA A 36 13.90 -17.43 -10.01
CA ALA A 36 12.65 -18.16 -9.89
C ALA A 36 11.95 -17.75 -8.59
N SER A 37 10.65 -17.40 -8.67
CA SER A 37 9.86 -17.00 -7.51
C SER A 37 9.79 -18.13 -6.48
N GLU A 38 10.58 -18.04 -5.41
CA GLU A 38 10.55 -18.99 -4.31
C GLU A 38 9.23 -18.83 -3.52
N ILE A 39 8.56 -19.95 -3.27
CA ILE A 39 7.36 -20.00 -2.43
C ILE A 39 7.82 -20.16 -0.98
N ILE A 40 7.45 -19.21 -0.13
CA ILE A 40 7.70 -19.25 1.31
C ILE A 40 6.43 -19.81 1.97
N GLU A 41 6.54 -20.92 2.69
CA GLU A 41 5.43 -21.46 3.48
C GLU A 41 5.59 -21.09 4.96
N THR A 42 4.51 -20.70 5.62
CA THR A 42 4.51 -20.34 7.04
C THR A 42 3.19 -20.73 7.69
N GLU A 43 3.26 -21.19 8.93
CA GLU A 43 2.08 -21.51 9.73
C GLU A 43 1.37 -20.22 10.19
N SER A 44 0.04 -20.19 10.13
CA SER A 44 -0.74 -18.99 10.47
C SER A 44 -2.06 -19.36 11.13
N LEU A 45 -2.59 -18.47 11.98
CA LEU A 45 -3.87 -18.68 12.64
C LEU A 45 -5.04 -18.62 11.64
N CYS A 46 -5.94 -19.60 11.65
CA CYS A 46 -7.18 -19.56 10.90
C CYS A 46 -8.19 -18.67 11.60
N PHE A 47 -8.71 -17.64 10.93
CA PHE A 47 -9.70 -16.76 11.55
C PHE A 47 -11.12 -17.34 11.61
N ASN A 48 -11.39 -18.39 10.83
CA ASN A 48 -12.69 -19.05 10.89
C ASN A 48 -12.78 -19.99 12.09
N CYS A 49 -11.79 -20.87 12.29
CA CYS A 49 -11.83 -21.91 13.32
C CYS A 49 -10.79 -21.74 14.44
N HIS A 50 -9.95 -20.70 14.38
CA HIS A 50 -8.91 -20.38 15.36
C HIS A 50 -7.85 -21.47 15.56
N LYS A 51 -7.72 -22.39 14.61
CA LYS A 51 -6.65 -23.42 14.55
C LYS A 51 -5.58 -23.02 13.56
N THR A 52 -4.42 -23.65 13.64
CA THR A 52 -3.32 -23.41 12.69
C THR A 52 -3.69 -23.86 11.28
N GLY A 53 -3.46 -23.00 10.30
CA GLY A 53 -3.45 -23.29 8.88
C GLY A 53 -2.11 -22.94 8.26
N VAL A 54 -2.02 -23.02 6.94
CA VAL A 54 -0.78 -22.78 6.19
C VAL A 54 -0.99 -21.59 5.26
N THR A 55 -0.09 -20.61 5.34
CA THR A 55 0.01 -19.50 4.39
C THR A 55 1.20 -19.72 3.47
N ARG A 56 0.95 -19.66 2.16
CA ARG A 56 1.98 -19.68 1.12
C ARG A 56 2.15 -18.28 0.57
N LEU A 57 3.36 -17.74 0.63
CA LEU A 57 3.72 -16.43 0.09
C LEU A 57 4.56 -16.62 -1.16
N LEU A 58 4.15 -16.00 -2.24
CA LEU A 58 4.86 -15.98 -3.51
C LEU A 58 5.19 -14.52 -3.86
N LEU A 59 6.47 -14.16 -3.78
CA LEU A 59 6.95 -12.88 -4.28
C LEU A 59 7.16 -13.01 -5.79
N THR A 60 6.37 -12.27 -6.56
CA THR A 60 6.44 -12.33 -8.01
C THR A 60 6.30 -10.94 -8.63
N ARG A 61 6.88 -10.75 -9.80
CA ARG A 61 6.75 -9.52 -10.57
C ARG A 61 5.75 -9.75 -11.69
N ILE A 62 4.62 -9.05 -11.63
CA ILE A 62 3.66 -9.08 -12.74
C ILE A 62 4.14 -8.04 -13.78
N PRO A 63 4.27 -8.42 -15.07
CA PRO A 63 4.65 -7.49 -16.13
C PRO A 63 3.74 -6.25 -16.14
N ASN A 64 4.33 -5.07 -16.33
CA ASN A 64 3.65 -3.76 -16.29
C ASN A 64 3.02 -3.36 -14.93
N PHE A 65 3.13 -4.20 -13.91
CA PHE A 65 2.35 -4.12 -12.67
C PHE A 65 3.20 -4.02 -11.40
N ARG A 66 4.49 -4.39 -11.49
CA ARG A 66 5.53 -4.38 -10.43
C ARG A 66 5.52 -5.63 -9.55
N GLU A 67 6.35 -5.62 -8.51
CA GLU A 67 6.52 -6.71 -7.53
C GLU A 67 5.32 -6.76 -6.58
N VAL A 68 4.75 -7.94 -6.44
CA VAL A 68 3.63 -8.25 -5.54
C VAL A 68 3.90 -9.49 -4.74
N ILE A 69 3.29 -9.56 -3.56
CA ILE A 69 3.23 -10.70 -2.68
C ILE A 69 1.86 -11.33 -2.87
N VAL A 70 1.82 -12.53 -3.45
CA VAL A 70 0.61 -13.33 -3.50
C VAL A 70 0.61 -14.22 -2.25
N ALA A 71 -0.36 -14.00 -1.36
CA ALA A 71 -0.56 -14.83 -0.17
C ALA A 71 -1.75 -15.76 -0.39
N SER A 72 -1.57 -17.06 -0.16
CA SER A 72 -2.63 -18.06 -0.18
C SER A 72 -2.67 -18.82 1.14
N PHE A 73 -3.70 -18.57 1.93
CA PHE A 73 -4.00 -19.29 3.16
C PHE A 73 -4.92 -20.47 2.88
N SER A 74 -4.66 -21.62 3.50
CA SER A 74 -5.55 -22.78 3.52
C SER A 74 -5.55 -23.44 4.91
N CYS A 75 -6.74 -23.70 5.45
CA CYS A 75 -6.91 -24.36 6.74
C CYS A 75 -7.32 -25.83 6.57
N PRO A 76 -6.47 -26.81 6.99
CA PRO A 76 -6.79 -28.23 6.86
C PRO A 76 -7.92 -28.69 7.79
N HIS A 77 -8.26 -27.90 8.82
CA HIS A 77 -9.26 -28.28 9.82
C HIS A 77 -10.69 -27.90 9.46
N CYS A 78 -10.89 -26.80 8.75
CA CYS A 78 -12.22 -26.29 8.41
C CYS A 78 -12.42 -26.00 6.91
N GLY A 79 -11.39 -26.17 6.10
CA GLY A 79 -11.45 -25.92 4.65
C GLY A 79 -11.50 -24.44 4.26
N PHE A 80 -11.32 -23.51 5.22
CA PHE A 80 -11.28 -22.08 4.90
C PHE A 80 -10.03 -21.76 4.07
N GLU A 81 -10.22 -21.05 2.96
CA GLU A 81 -9.16 -20.53 2.11
C GLU A 81 -9.29 -19.02 1.96
N ASN A 82 -8.15 -18.33 1.90
CA ASN A 82 -8.09 -16.90 1.61
C ASN A 82 -6.91 -16.62 0.68
N ARG A 83 -7.10 -15.75 -0.31
CA ARG A 83 -6.05 -15.38 -1.27
C ARG A 83 -5.99 -13.86 -1.37
N THR A 84 -4.84 -13.28 -1.03
CA THR A 84 -4.59 -11.84 -1.14
C THR A 84 -3.43 -11.60 -2.09
N VAL A 85 -3.44 -10.41 -2.71
CA VAL A 85 -2.34 -9.95 -3.54
C VAL A 85 -2.01 -8.56 -3.06
N ASP A 86 -0.86 -8.44 -2.43
CA ASP A 86 -0.41 -7.22 -1.80
C ASP A 86 0.77 -6.65 -2.58
N PRO A 87 0.83 -5.32 -2.78
CA PRO A 87 2.04 -4.69 -3.31
C PRO A 87 3.24 -5.00 -2.40
N ALA A 88 4.35 -5.46 -2.97
CA ALA A 88 5.57 -5.74 -2.18
C ALA A 88 6.31 -4.45 -1.75
N GLY A 89 6.01 -3.34 -2.42
CA GLY A 89 6.65 -2.04 -2.17
C GLY A 89 6.02 -1.28 -1.00
N THR A 90 6.83 -0.42 -0.38
CA THR A 90 6.36 0.56 0.59
C THR A 90 5.35 1.52 -0.03
N VAL A 91 4.51 2.13 0.80
CA VAL A 91 3.63 3.22 0.39
C VAL A 91 4.47 4.33 -0.28
N LYS A 92 3.98 4.85 -1.41
CA LYS A 92 4.70 5.83 -2.21
C LYS A 92 4.52 7.24 -1.66
N ASP A 93 5.40 8.15 -2.09
CA ASP A 93 5.32 9.56 -1.72
C ASP A 93 3.98 10.19 -2.12
N LYS A 94 3.44 9.80 -3.28
CA LYS A 94 2.21 10.33 -3.88
C LYS A 94 1.15 9.24 -4.04
N GLY A 95 -0.10 9.62 -3.84
CA GLY A 95 -1.26 8.82 -4.24
C GLY A 95 -1.44 8.86 -5.76
N ASN A 96 -2.25 7.95 -6.28
CA ASN A 96 -2.60 7.89 -7.69
C ASN A 96 -4.12 7.79 -7.88
N LEU A 97 -4.57 8.40 -8.97
CA LEU A 97 -5.94 8.33 -9.44
C LEU A 97 -5.92 7.82 -10.88
N PHE A 98 -6.59 6.71 -11.12
CA PHE A 98 -6.88 6.20 -12.44
C PHE A 98 -8.32 6.54 -12.81
N VAL A 99 -8.52 7.00 -14.03
CA VAL A 99 -9.85 7.27 -14.59
C VAL A 99 -9.99 6.45 -15.86
N LEU A 100 -10.84 5.43 -15.82
CA LEU A 100 -11.13 4.53 -16.92
C LEU A 100 -12.49 4.85 -17.55
N ASP A 101 -12.50 5.14 -18.84
CA ASP A 101 -13.70 5.28 -19.66
C ASP A 101 -14.10 3.91 -20.24
N VAL A 102 -15.09 3.28 -19.62
CA VAL A 102 -15.59 1.95 -19.99
C VAL A 102 -16.57 2.10 -21.14
N ARG A 103 -16.17 1.62 -22.31
CA ARG A 103 -16.94 1.77 -23.56
C ARG A 103 -17.46 0.47 -24.14
N SER A 104 -16.86 -0.65 -23.75
CA SER A 104 -17.15 -1.95 -24.32
C SER A 104 -17.06 -3.06 -23.29
N LYS A 105 -17.66 -4.22 -23.59
CA LYS A 105 -17.49 -5.43 -22.76
C LYS A 105 -16.03 -5.89 -22.65
N ARG A 106 -15.16 -5.51 -23.59
CA ARG A 106 -13.72 -5.80 -23.49
C ARG A 106 -13.10 -5.03 -22.31
N ASP A 107 -13.55 -3.82 -22.04
CA ASP A 107 -13.04 -3.01 -20.94
C ASP A 107 -13.40 -3.59 -19.57
N LEU A 108 -14.51 -4.32 -19.47
CA LEU A 108 -14.91 -5.04 -18.25
C LEU A 108 -13.89 -6.11 -17.83
N ASN A 109 -13.12 -6.65 -18.79
CA ASN A 109 -12.10 -7.67 -18.54
C ASN A 109 -10.74 -7.10 -18.13
N ARG A 110 -10.59 -5.76 -18.11
CA ARG A 110 -9.34 -5.13 -17.68
C ARG A 110 -9.04 -5.51 -16.24
N ARG A 111 -7.81 -5.95 -15.99
CA ARG A 111 -7.35 -6.26 -14.63
C ARG A 111 -7.21 -4.98 -13.82
N ILE A 112 -7.69 -5.03 -12.59
CA ILE A 112 -7.57 -3.98 -11.57
C ILE A 112 -6.82 -4.57 -10.39
N LEU A 113 -5.79 -3.85 -9.93
CA LEU A 113 -5.26 -3.97 -8.59
C LEU A 113 -5.72 -2.78 -7.79
N HIS A 114 -6.48 -3.05 -6.75
CA HIS A 114 -6.88 -2.05 -5.79
C HIS A 114 -6.26 -2.47 -4.44
N PRO A 115 -5.33 -1.68 -3.88
CA PRO A 115 -4.72 -1.97 -2.58
C PRO A 115 -5.68 -1.69 -1.42
N ASP A 116 -5.26 -2.09 -0.23
CA ASP A 116 -5.94 -1.66 1.00
C ASP A 116 -6.03 -0.12 1.06
N HIS A 117 -7.18 0.38 1.51
CA HIS A 117 -7.48 1.83 1.61
C HIS A 117 -7.68 2.56 0.28
N SER A 118 -7.77 1.85 -0.83
CA SER A 118 -8.21 2.42 -2.10
C SER A 118 -9.74 2.48 -2.21
N GLU A 119 -10.23 3.38 -3.06
CA GLU A 119 -11.65 3.61 -3.29
C GLU A 119 -11.98 3.50 -4.77
N ILE A 120 -13.04 2.75 -5.08
CA ILE A 120 -13.61 2.72 -6.42
C ILE A 120 -14.82 3.64 -6.45
N ARG A 121 -14.83 4.56 -7.42
CA ARG A 121 -15.93 5.51 -7.64
C ARG A 121 -16.49 5.36 -9.04
N ILE A 122 -17.81 5.52 -9.14
CA ILE A 122 -18.52 5.59 -10.42
C ILE A 122 -19.27 6.91 -10.44
N PRO A 123 -18.67 7.99 -11.00
CA PRO A 123 -19.24 9.34 -10.91
C PRO A 123 -20.67 9.45 -11.42
N SER A 124 -21.05 8.66 -12.43
CA SER A 124 -22.42 8.66 -12.98
C SER A 124 -23.49 8.17 -12.00
N LEU A 125 -23.10 7.51 -10.91
CA LEU A 125 -24.00 7.02 -9.87
C LEU A 125 -23.87 7.82 -8.56
N ASP A 126 -23.06 8.88 -8.54
CA ASP A 126 -22.73 9.66 -7.32
C ASP A 126 -22.39 8.78 -6.11
N SER A 127 -21.69 7.67 -6.38
CA SER A 127 -21.43 6.62 -5.40
C SER A 127 -19.96 6.32 -5.28
N SER A 128 -19.51 6.19 -4.03
CA SER A 128 -18.15 5.84 -3.67
C SER A 128 -18.17 4.60 -2.78
N PHE A 129 -17.33 3.62 -3.11
CA PHE A 129 -17.32 2.32 -2.44
C PHE A 129 -15.95 2.11 -1.79
N PRO A 130 -15.83 2.27 -0.47
CA PRO A 130 -14.60 1.92 0.22
C PRO A 130 -14.45 0.40 0.15
N ILE A 131 -13.38 -0.07 -0.48
CA ILE A 131 -13.08 -1.50 -0.50
C ILE A 131 -12.14 -1.78 0.66
N SER A 132 -12.57 -2.69 1.52
CA SER A 132 -11.90 -2.96 2.80
C SER A 132 -10.65 -3.83 2.67
N THR A 133 -10.49 -4.57 1.58
CA THR A 133 -9.42 -5.54 1.40
C THR A 133 -8.87 -5.49 0.00
N GLY A 134 -7.57 -5.27 -0.13
CA GLY A 134 -6.86 -5.22 -1.39
C GLY A 134 -6.96 -6.54 -2.13
N SER A 135 -7.25 -6.46 -3.42
CA SER A 135 -7.31 -7.66 -4.27
C SER A 135 -6.99 -7.34 -5.73
N VAL A 136 -6.68 -8.41 -6.46
CA VAL A 136 -6.59 -8.37 -7.91
C VAL A 136 -7.89 -8.91 -8.48
N THR A 137 -8.56 -8.09 -9.26
CA THR A 137 -9.86 -8.39 -9.85
C THR A 137 -9.92 -7.85 -11.28
N THR A 138 -11.08 -7.92 -11.92
CA THR A 138 -11.39 -7.20 -13.17
C THR A 138 -12.35 -6.05 -12.90
N VAL A 139 -12.56 -5.16 -13.87
CA VAL A 139 -13.61 -4.13 -13.77
C VAL A 139 -14.99 -4.77 -13.46
N GLU A 140 -15.35 -5.84 -14.18
CA GLU A 140 -16.57 -6.62 -13.89
C GLU A 140 -16.55 -7.23 -12.48
N GLY A 141 -15.42 -7.83 -12.10
CA GLY A 141 -15.28 -8.45 -10.79
C GLY A 141 -15.42 -7.45 -9.65
N ALA A 142 -14.92 -6.23 -9.80
CA ALA A 142 -15.05 -5.16 -8.81
C ALA A 142 -16.52 -4.74 -8.64
N ILE A 143 -17.23 -4.50 -9.75
CA ILE A 143 -18.66 -4.13 -9.72
C ILE A 143 -19.49 -5.28 -9.13
N THR A 144 -19.21 -6.52 -9.52
CA THR A 144 -19.90 -7.71 -9.00
C THR A 144 -19.66 -7.89 -7.50
N HIS A 145 -18.44 -7.63 -7.03
CA HIS A 145 -18.11 -7.68 -5.61
C HIS A 145 -18.92 -6.64 -4.81
N ILE A 146 -19.03 -5.40 -5.32
CA ILE A 146 -19.87 -4.36 -4.72
C ILE A 146 -21.34 -4.81 -4.65
N ILE A 147 -21.87 -5.39 -5.74
CA ILE A 147 -23.24 -5.93 -5.77
C ILE A 147 -23.45 -7.01 -4.71
N ASN A 148 -22.49 -7.93 -4.55
CA ASN A 148 -22.59 -9.02 -3.57
C ASN A 148 -22.57 -8.47 -2.14
N ASN A 149 -21.67 -7.52 -1.85
CA ASN A 149 -21.58 -6.89 -0.53
C ASN A 149 -22.86 -6.13 -0.16
N LEU A 150 -23.50 -5.46 -1.14
CA LEU A 150 -24.78 -4.78 -0.90
C LEU A 150 -25.91 -5.78 -0.64
N ASN A 151 -25.93 -6.92 -1.35
CA ASN A 151 -26.95 -7.96 -1.24
C ASN A 151 -26.88 -8.78 0.06
N GLU A 152 -25.69 -8.94 0.65
CA GLU A 152 -25.48 -9.81 1.82
C GLU A 152 -26.46 -9.51 2.97
N LEU A 153 -26.69 -8.23 3.26
CA LEU A 153 -27.57 -7.78 4.34
C LEU A 153 -28.98 -7.38 3.87
N GLN A 154 -29.31 -7.52 2.59
CA GLN A 154 -30.64 -7.15 2.07
C GLN A 154 -31.80 -7.93 2.71
N PRO A 155 -31.71 -9.25 3.00
CA PRO A 155 -32.81 -9.97 3.63
C PRO A 155 -33.20 -9.40 5.00
N GLU A 156 -32.21 -9.03 5.81
CA GLU A 156 -32.42 -8.43 7.13
C GLU A 156 -32.97 -7.01 7.01
N ARG A 157 -32.43 -6.20 6.08
CA ARG A 157 -32.92 -4.84 5.80
C ARG A 157 -34.37 -4.82 5.35
N LYS A 158 -34.82 -5.80 4.55
CA LYS A 158 -36.23 -5.90 4.12
C LYS A 158 -37.21 -6.08 5.28
N VAL A 159 -36.75 -6.67 6.40
CA VAL A 159 -37.57 -6.82 7.61
C VAL A 159 -37.50 -5.56 8.47
N ALA A 160 -36.30 -4.98 8.64
CA ALA A 160 -36.07 -3.84 9.53
C ALA A 160 -36.51 -2.49 8.93
N ASP A 161 -36.18 -2.22 7.68
CA ASP A 161 -36.53 -1.01 6.93
C ASP A 161 -36.78 -1.32 5.44
N PRO A 162 -38.04 -1.64 5.07
CA PRO A 162 -38.41 -1.96 3.70
C PRO A 162 -38.14 -0.82 2.70
N LYS A 163 -38.22 0.45 3.13
CA LYS A 163 -38.04 1.60 2.24
C LYS A 163 -36.57 1.76 1.85
N GLN A 164 -35.66 1.60 2.81
CA GLN A 164 -34.23 1.59 2.50
C GLN A 164 -33.85 0.39 1.64
N ALA A 165 -34.43 -0.78 1.91
CA ALA A 165 -34.16 -1.97 1.11
C ALA A 165 -34.56 -1.80 -0.36
N GLU A 166 -35.67 -1.12 -0.64
CA GLU A 166 -36.13 -0.81 -2.01
C GLU A 166 -35.15 0.13 -2.74
N LEU A 167 -34.66 1.19 -2.08
CA LEU A 167 -33.65 2.10 -2.64
C LEU A 167 -32.33 1.37 -2.99
N ILE A 168 -31.92 0.42 -2.13
CA ILE A 168 -30.72 -0.39 -2.38
C ILE A 168 -30.96 -1.37 -3.53
N ASP A 169 -32.15 -1.99 -3.61
CA ASP A 169 -32.50 -2.88 -4.72
C ASP A 169 -32.48 -2.12 -6.06
N GLU A 170 -33.05 -0.90 -6.12
CA GLU A 170 -32.96 -0.04 -7.31
C GLU A 170 -31.51 0.31 -7.68
N PHE A 171 -30.68 0.56 -6.68
CA PHE A 171 -29.27 0.87 -6.88
C PHE A 171 -28.48 -0.33 -7.40
N ILE A 172 -28.74 -1.53 -6.88
CA ILE A 172 -28.16 -2.78 -7.37
C ILE A 172 -28.54 -3.00 -8.85
N GLU A 173 -29.78 -2.71 -9.24
CA GLU A 173 -30.19 -2.80 -10.65
C GLU A 173 -29.44 -1.80 -11.54
N LYS A 174 -29.13 -0.59 -11.05
CA LYS A 174 -28.25 0.35 -11.77
C LYS A 174 -26.85 -0.23 -11.96
N LEU A 175 -26.25 -0.84 -10.93
CA LEU A 175 -24.94 -1.49 -11.03
C LEU A 175 -24.94 -2.66 -12.03
N LYS A 176 -25.99 -3.49 -12.02
CA LYS A 176 -26.14 -4.58 -13.00
C LYS A 176 -26.24 -4.07 -14.44
N LYS A 177 -26.90 -2.94 -14.68
CA LYS A 177 -26.95 -2.31 -16.01
C LYS A 177 -25.57 -1.84 -16.50
N LEU A 178 -24.66 -1.45 -15.61
CA LEU A 178 -23.29 -1.12 -16.02
C LEU A 178 -22.55 -2.32 -16.61
N LEU A 179 -22.84 -3.54 -16.13
CA LEU A 179 -22.24 -4.77 -16.65
C LEU A 179 -22.71 -5.12 -18.08
N THR A 180 -23.85 -4.58 -18.55
CA THR A 180 -24.28 -4.79 -19.93
C THR A 180 -23.51 -3.89 -20.92
N VAL A 181 -22.96 -2.78 -20.42
CA VAL A 181 -22.24 -1.75 -21.19
C VAL A 181 -23.07 -1.21 -22.35
N GLU A 182 -24.38 -1.06 -22.14
CA GLU A 182 -25.27 -0.37 -23.10
C GLU A 182 -24.97 1.13 -23.18
N THR A 183 -24.53 1.70 -22.05
CA THR A 183 -24.11 3.10 -21.94
C THR A 183 -22.68 3.16 -21.42
N HIS A 184 -21.94 4.14 -21.92
CA HIS A 184 -20.56 4.41 -21.51
C HIS A 184 -20.57 4.96 -20.08
N PHE A 185 -19.62 4.54 -19.26
CA PHE A 185 -19.46 5.05 -17.90
C PHE A 185 -18.00 5.18 -17.51
N THR A 186 -17.74 6.00 -16.50
CA THR A 186 -16.39 6.20 -15.96
C THR A 186 -16.25 5.43 -14.66
N LEU A 187 -15.14 4.71 -14.52
CA LEU A 187 -14.69 4.10 -13.27
C LEU A 187 -13.42 4.79 -12.82
N GLU A 188 -13.42 5.26 -11.59
CA GLU A 188 -12.25 5.87 -10.95
C GLU A 188 -11.70 4.94 -9.88
N LEU A 189 -10.39 4.74 -9.88
CA LEU A 189 -9.66 4.08 -8.80
C LEU A 189 -8.77 5.12 -8.14
N ASP A 190 -9.16 5.54 -6.95
CA ASP A 190 -8.40 6.45 -6.10
C ASP A 190 -7.62 5.63 -5.07
N ASP A 191 -6.29 5.60 -5.19
CA ASP A 191 -5.43 4.89 -4.26
C ASP A 191 -4.39 5.84 -3.62
N PRO A 192 -4.58 6.18 -2.33
CA PRO A 192 -3.63 6.98 -1.58
C PRO A 192 -2.26 6.32 -1.44
N SER A 193 -2.17 4.99 -1.46
CA SER A 193 -0.88 4.29 -1.30
C SER A 193 0.02 4.40 -2.52
N GLY A 194 -0.56 4.77 -3.67
CA GLY A 194 0.11 4.88 -4.95
C GLY A 194 0.38 3.54 -5.64
N ASN A 195 -0.06 2.42 -5.09
CA ASN A 195 0.19 1.07 -5.57
C ASN A 195 -0.90 0.48 -6.48
N GLY A 196 -2.03 1.16 -6.62
CA GLY A 196 -3.14 0.75 -7.46
C GLY A 196 -2.78 0.76 -8.93
N TYR A 197 -3.51 -0.04 -9.71
CA TYR A 197 -3.25 -0.22 -11.13
C TYR A 197 -4.50 -0.65 -11.88
N ILE A 198 -4.66 -0.13 -13.11
CA ILE A 198 -5.63 -0.61 -14.09
C ILE A 198 -4.87 -0.98 -15.37
N GLU A 199 -5.21 -2.14 -15.93
CA GLU A 199 -4.58 -2.65 -17.14
C GLU A 199 -4.76 -1.73 -18.36
N ASN A 200 -3.62 -1.38 -18.98
CA ASN A 200 -3.56 -0.72 -20.28
C ASN A 200 -3.61 -1.78 -21.40
N LEU A 201 -4.73 -1.85 -22.12
CA LEU A 201 -4.92 -2.82 -23.20
C LEU A 201 -4.10 -2.53 -24.48
N ARG A 202 -3.48 -1.35 -24.56
CA ARG A 202 -2.66 -0.90 -25.69
C ARG A 202 -1.17 -0.83 -25.37
N ALA A 203 -0.75 -1.29 -24.19
CA ALA A 203 0.64 -1.25 -23.78
C ALA A 203 1.57 -1.84 -24.87
N PRO A 204 2.71 -1.20 -25.16
CA PRO A 204 3.31 -0.04 -24.48
C PRO A 204 2.77 1.33 -24.95
N LEU A 205 1.81 1.37 -25.87
CA LEU A 205 1.20 2.63 -26.33
C LEU A 205 0.25 3.19 -25.26
N ASN A 206 0.02 4.50 -25.32
CA ASN A 206 -0.94 5.17 -24.45
C ASN A 206 -2.37 4.67 -24.75
N ASP A 207 -3.10 4.37 -23.68
CA ASP A 207 -4.51 4.04 -23.77
C ASP A 207 -5.36 5.31 -23.78
N PRO A 208 -6.17 5.58 -24.83
CA PRO A 208 -7.03 6.75 -24.85
C PRO A 208 -8.18 6.68 -23.83
N GLN A 209 -8.52 5.49 -23.33
CA GLN A 209 -9.60 5.27 -22.37
C GLN A 209 -9.13 5.34 -20.91
N LEU A 210 -7.82 5.28 -20.66
CA LEU A 210 -7.27 5.24 -19.30
C LEU A 210 -6.39 6.46 -19.06
N LYS A 211 -6.81 7.31 -18.12
CA LYS A 211 -6.00 8.44 -17.64
C LYS A 211 -5.39 8.09 -16.30
N TYR A 212 -4.15 8.53 -16.11
CA TYR A 212 -3.38 8.36 -14.89
C TYR A 212 -2.94 9.72 -14.37
N THR A 213 -3.21 9.97 -13.09
CA THR A 213 -2.79 11.19 -12.39
C THR A 213 -2.20 10.84 -11.03
N GLN A 214 -1.20 11.61 -10.59
CA GLN A 214 -0.63 11.52 -9.25
C GLN A 214 -1.03 12.76 -8.46
N TYR A 215 -1.30 12.58 -7.17
CA TYR A 215 -1.71 13.67 -6.29
C TYR A 215 -0.94 13.64 -4.96
N VAL A 216 -0.90 14.80 -4.29
CA VAL A 216 -0.37 14.92 -2.93
C VAL A 216 -1.46 14.48 -1.96
N ARG A 217 -1.13 13.52 -1.09
CA ARG A 217 -2.06 12.95 -0.12
C ARG A 217 -2.56 14.03 0.85
N THR A 218 -3.82 13.91 1.23
CA THR A 218 -4.41 14.69 2.32
C THR A 218 -3.88 14.19 3.68
N PRO A 219 -3.94 15.02 4.74
CA PRO A 219 -3.56 14.59 6.09
C PRO A 219 -4.34 13.35 6.57
N GLU A 220 -5.64 13.29 6.27
CA GLU A 220 -6.48 12.14 6.62
C GLU A 220 -6.06 10.85 5.89
N GLN A 221 -5.65 10.97 4.63
CA GLN A 221 -5.11 9.84 3.86
C GLN A 221 -3.76 9.37 4.43
N ASN A 222 -2.91 10.28 4.89
CA ASN A 222 -1.65 9.95 5.53
C ASN A 222 -1.87 9.18 6.84
N GLU A 223 -2.80 9.64 7.68
CA GLU A 223 -3.15 8.98 8.93
C GLU A 223 -3.68 7.55 8.69
N LYS A 224 -4.57 7.37 7.71
CA LYS A 224 -5.08 6.03 7.31
C LYS A 224 -3.98 5.08 6.87
N LEU A 225 -2.92 5.60 6.27
CA LEU A 225 -1.76 4.83 5.81
C LEU A 225 -0.71 4.61 6.93
N GLY A 226 -0.97 5.10 8.15
CA GLY A 226 -0.08 4.98 9.29
C GLY A 226 1.06 6.00 9.30
N TYR A 227 1.02 7.03 8.43
CA TYR A 227 1.89 8.18 8.58
C TYR A 227 1.32 9.06 9.68
N GLN A 228 2.05 9.18 10.78
CA GLN A 228 1.77 10.25 11.72
C GLN A 228 1.91 11.57 10.97
N ALA A 229 1.01 12.52 11.24
CA ALA A 229 1.35 13.91 10.93
C ALA A 229 2.72 14.13 11.55
N GLU A 230 3.71 14.55 10.76
CA GLU A 230 4.82 15.27 11.34
C GLU A 230 4.13 16.32 12.21
N GLU A 231 4.26 16.21 13.54
CA GLU A 231 3.97 17.34 14.39
C GLU A 231 4.70 18.46 13.68
N GLN A 232 3.92 19.39 13.16
CA GLN A 232 4.43 20.69 12.82
C GLN A 232 4.97 21.16 14.16
N THR A 233 6.26 20.88 14.39
CA THR A 233 7.10 21.79 15.12
C THR A 233 6.78 23.08 14.41
N GLU A 234 5.92 23.89 15.04
CA GLU A 234 5.68 25.23 14.56
C GLU A 234 7.05 25.76 14.20
N PRO A 235 7.22 26.38 13.02
CA PRO A 235 8.50 26.96 12.69
C PRO A 235 8.78 27.91 13.83
N VAL A 236 9.69 27.52 14.73
CA VAL A 236 10.27 28.45 15.66
C VAL A 236 10.76 29.54 14.73
N GLN A 237 10.21 30.74 14.89
CA GLN A 237 10.73 31.93 14.26
C GLN A 237 12.13 32.14 14.85
N GLU A 238 13.08 31.32 14.42
CA GLU A 238 14.48 31.50 14.62
C GLU A 238 15.02 32.05 13.32
N ASP A 239 15.28 33.35 13.39
CA ASP A 239 15.90 34.18 12.38
C ASP A 239 16.88 33.39 11.50
N ALA A 240 16.57 33.33 10.21
CA ALA A 240 17.26 32.56 9.17
C ALA A 240 18.73 32.99 8.90
N SER A 241 19.38 33.67 9.83
CA SER A 241 20.77 34.12 9.72
C SER A 241 21.78 33.26 10.51
N ASN A 242 21.37 32.33 11.38
CA ASN A 242 22.31 31.62 12.26
C ASN A 242 22.53 30.11 11.98
N LEU A 243 21.85 29.50 11.01
CA LEU A 243 21.94 28.05 10.75
C LEU A 243 23.19 27.59 9.98
N LYS A 244 24.20 28.44 9.81
CA LYS A 244 25.48 28.08 9.16
C LYS A 244 26.53 27.51 10.13
N ASP A 245 26.29 27.58 11.44
CA ASP A 245 27.29 27.21 12.45
C ASP A 245 26.88 26.09 13.42
N THR A 246 25.70 25.51 13.27
CA THR A 246 25.25 24.43 14.15
C THR A 246 25.87 23.08 13.76
N VAL A 247 26.57 22.47 14.72
CA VAL A 247 27.13 21.12 14.60
C VAL A 247 26.18 20.15 15.30
N SER A 248 25.57 19.23 14.55
CA SER A 248 24.68 18.20 15.08
C SER A 248 25.48 16.99 15.51
N VAL A 249 25.24 16.47 16.72
CA VAL A 249 26.00 15.33 17.28
C VAL A 249 25.12 14.08 17.32
N PHE A 250 25.60 13.00 16.71
CA PHE A 250 24.91 11.69 16.68
C PHE A 250 25.81 10.60 17.25
N GLN A 251 25.22 9.60 17.91
CA GLN A 251 25.97 8.43 18.38
C GLN A 251 25.99 7.37 17.28
N VAL A 252 27.17 6.99 16.81
CA VAL A 252 27.34 5.95 15.79
C VAL A 252 28.35 4.93 16.29
N GLN A 253 28.14 3.65 15.98
CA GLN A 253 29.10 2.60 16.30
C GLN A 253 30.30 2.70 15.36
N CYS A 254 31.51 2.77 15.92
CA CYS A 254 32.74 2.79 15.16
C CYS A 254 32.89 1.49 14.34
N PRO A 255 33.06 1.55 13.00
CA PRO A 255 33.17 0.34 12.18
C PRO A 255 34.41 -0.50 12.47
N ASN A 256 35.40 0.03 13.19
CA ASN A 256 36.65 -0.66 13.51
C ASN A 256 36.67 -1.26 14.92
N CYS A 257 36.05 -0.61 15.92
CA CYS A 257 36.07 -1.08 17.32
C CYS A 257 34.68 -1.29 17.93
N HIS A 258 33.61 -1.07 17.17
CA HIS A 258 32.20 -1.21 17.55
C HIS A 258 31.75 -0.45 18.80
N SER A 259 32.60 0.45 19.32
CA SER A 259 32.26 1.34 20.44
C SER A 259 31.39 2.50 19.94
N ASN A 260 30.47 2.96 20.81
CA ASN A 260 29.64 4.13 20.51
C ASN A 260 30.51 5.39 20.53
N CYS A 261 30.61 6.07 19.39
CA CYS A 261 31.38 7.29 19.24
C CYS A 261 30.45 8.48 18.89
N PRO A 262 30.59 9.62 19.59
CA PRO A 262 29.90 10.85 19.20
C PRO A 262 30.47 11.35 17.87
N THR A 263 29.61 11.44 16.86
CA THR A 263 29.92 11.91 15.51
C THR A 263 29.28 13.27 15.29
N ASN A 264 30.11 14.26 15.00
CA ASN A 264 29.70 15.65 14.77
C ASN A 264 29.50 15.90 13.28
N MET A 265 28.30 16.29 12.88
CA MET A 265 27.95 16.63 11.50
C MET A 265 27.71 18.15 11.40
N LYS A 266 28.45 18.82 10.52
CA LYS A 266 28.22 20.21 10.15
C LYS A 266 27.84 20.29 8.69
N ILE A 267 26.69 20.92 8.40
CA ILE A 267 26.26 21.14 7.02
C ILE A 267 27.03 22.34 6.47
N VAL A 268 27.87 22.12 5.46
CA VAL A 268 28.66 23.20 4.81
C VAL A 268 28.17 23.39 3.39
N GLY A 269 27.28 24.37 3.19
CA GLY A 269 26.88 24.86 1.86
C GLY A 269 25.84 24.02 1.12
N MET A 270 25.12 24.67 0.19
CA MET A 270 23.90 24.17 -0.44
C MET A 270 24.15 23.15 -1.59
N PHE A 271 25.41 22.82 -1.89
CA PHE A 271 25.80 21.86 -2.91
C PHE A 271 27.08 21.15 -2.46
N PHE A 272 27.02 19.81 -2.32
CA PHE A 272 28.05 18.89 -1.82
C PHE A 272 28.19 18.78 -0.28
N SER A 273 27.54 17.78 0.31
CA SER A 273 27.79 17.34 1.69
C SER A 273 29.16 16.65 1.79
N VAL A 274 30.13 17.30 2.44
CA VAL A 274 31.37 16.66 2.90
C VAL A 274 31.15 16.19 4.34
N ILE A 275 31.26 14.88 4.57
CA ILE A 275 31.16 14.26 5.90
C ILE A 275 32.58 14.18 6.49
N LEU A 276 32.86 14.97 7.53
CA LEU A 276 34.11 14.89 8.30
C LEU A 276 33.92 13.93 9.48
N PHE A 277 34.54 12.76 9.41
CA PHE A 277 34.62 11.83 10.55
C PHE A 277 35.76 12.25 11.49
N PHE A 278 35.44 12.67 12.71
CA PHE A 278 36.40 12.71 13.80
C PHE A 278 36.07 11.62 14.81
N CYS A 279 36.85 10.54 14.78
CA CYS A 279 36.91 9.61 15.89
C CYS A 279 37.81 10.24 16.95
N ILE A 280 37.23 10.82 18.00
CA ILE A 280 38.01 11.33 19.14
C ILE A 280 38.44 10.12 19.97
N LEU A 281 39.53 9.47 19.55
CA LEU A 281 40.30 8.65 20.47
C LEU A 281 41.08 9.61 21.36
N SER A 282 40.84 9.51 22.66
CA SER A 282 41.60 10.21 23.69
C SER A 282 43.11 10.05 23.45
N GLU A 283 43.80 11.18 23.46
CA GLU A 283 45.27 11.37 23.38
C GLU A 283 45.92 11.16 22.00
N PHE A 284 45.93 12.17 21.12
CA PHE A 284 47.06 12.57 20.26
C PHE A 284 46.75 13.94 19.58
N PRO A 285 47.74 14.83 19.35
CA PRO A 285 47.49 16.20 18.92
C PRO A 285 47.11 16.30 17.44
N LEU A 286 46.23 17.26 17.16
CA LEU A 286 45.66 17.62 15.86
C LEU A 286 46.75 17.86 14.79
N LEU A 287 46.68 17.12 13.69
CA LEU A 287 47.34 17.48 12.43
C LEU A 287 46.26 17.74 11.36
N PRO A 288 46.24 18.90 10.70
CA PRO A 288 45.26 19.21 9.66
C PRO A 288 45.64 18.49 8.37
N LEU A 289 44.83 17.51 7.95
CA LEU A 289 44.91 16.94 6.60
C LEU A 289 44.19 17.89 5.64
N TRP A 290 44.98 18.72 4.95
CA TRP A 290 44.58 19.42 3.74
C TRP A 290 44.34 18.40 2.61
N ILE A 291 43.15 18.40 2.01
CA ILE A 291 42.93 17.79 0.69
C ILE A 291 42.73 18.94 -0.30
N ASN A 292 43.68 19.09 -1.22
CA ASN A 292 43.71 20.07 -2.29
C ASN A 292 42.78 19.63 -3.45
N LYS A 293 42.05 20.61 -4.01
CA LYS A 293 41.36 20.72 -5.31
C LYS A 293 40.72 19.48 -5.94
#